data_AF-A0A2N5XTT9-F1
#
_entry.id   AF-A0A2N5XTT9-F1
#
_cell.length_a   1.000
_cell.length_b   1.000
_cell.length_c   1.000
_cell.angle_alpha   90.00
_cell.angle_beta   90.00
_cell.angle_gamma   90.00
#
_symmetry.space_group_name_H-M   'P 1'
#
loop_
_entity.id
_entity.type
_entity.pdbx_description
1 polymer ?
#
loop_
_entity_poly.entity_id
_entity_poly.type
_entity_poly.pdbx_seq_one_letter_code
_entity_poly.pdbx_strand_id
1 'polypeptide(L)'
;MLPLPNSYPHNNTYRMVHFVQKEPSEMERITETLADALAAGRDAIDAIYTLPHCGPSELDQQIDDLDHQLEANQLLSDEFRRTAMILLIHLPEIEVAAEDMETRDRAINQLHNANNMAQRVADLVGAEVQIQALRRNHI
;
A
#
# COMPACT_ATOMS: atom_id res chain seq x y z
N MET A 1 -13.66 40.20 43.04
CA MET A 1 -14.68 39.49 43.82
C MET A 1 -15.17 38.31 42.98
N LEU A 2 -14.98 37.08 43.45
CA LEU A 2 -15.48 35.87 42.80
C LEU A 2 -16.96 35.67 43.15
N PRO A 3 -17.87 35.42 42.18
CA PRO A 3 -19.21 34.97 42.50
C PRO A 3 -19.22 33.44 42.70
N LEU A 4 -19.80 33.01 43.81
CA LEU A 4 -20.06 31.60 44.16
C LEU A 4 -21.11 30.97 43.24
N PRO A 5 -21.10 29.63 43.09
CA PRO A 5 -21.84 28.92 42.06
C PRO A 5 -23.31 28.70 42.47
N ASN A 6 -24.24 29.04 41.58
CA ASN A 6 -25.63 28.60 41.70
C ASN A 6 -25.73 27.14 41.24
N SER A 7 -25.59 26.20 42.18
CA SER A 7 -25.89 24.78 41.96
C SER A 7 -27.39 24.53 42.08
N TYR A 8 -28.04 24.12 40.99
CA TYR A 8 -29.32 23.41 41.03
C TYR A 8 -29.07 21.94 40.68
N PRO A 9 -29.35 20.96 41.56
CA PRO A 9 -29.20 19.55 41.23
C PRO A 9 -30.47 19.07 40.53
N HIS A 10 -30.38 18.82 39.23
CA HIS A 10 -31.32 17.93 38.57
C HIS A 10 -30.57 16.93 37.68
N ASN A 11 -30.94 15.67 37.89
CA ASN A 11 -30.33 14.45 37.42
C ASN A 11 -29.98 14.41 35.92
N ASN A 12 -28.88 13.71 35.62
CA ASN A 12 -28.41 13.27 34.30
C ASN A 12 -27.95 14.37 33.33
N THR A 13 -26.82 14.98 33.63
CA THR A 13 -25.95 15.53 32.57
C THR A 13 -24.93 14.48 32.16
N TYR A 14 -25.33 13.51 31.34
CA TYR A 14 -24.35 12.80 30.51
C TYR A 14 -23.78 13.84 29.53
N ARG A 15 -22.63 14.42 29.85
CA ARG A 15 -21.83 15.15 28.86
C ARG A 15 -21.29 14.11 27.88
N MET A 16 -22.01 13.89 26.78
CA MET A 16 -21.44 13.25 25.61
C MET A 16 -20.31 14.14 25.11
N VAL A 17 -19.07 13.79 25.44
CA VAL A 17 -17.89 14.35 24.81
C VAL A 17 -17.77 13.62 23.47
N HIS A 18 -18.25 14.26 22.41
CA HIS A 18 -18.05 13.75 21.06
C HIS A 18 -16.57 13.98 20.71
N PHE A 19 -15.74 12.96 20.91
CA PHE A 19 -14.40 12.94 20.34
C PHE A 19 -14.60 12.82 18.82
N VAL A 20 -14.60 13.95 18.12
CA VAL A 20 -14.44 13.93 16.67
C VAL A 20 -13.04 13.42 16.42
N GLN A 21 -12.91 12.12 16.16
CA GLN A 21 -11.69 11.58 15.61
C GLN A 21 -11.44 12.36 14.32
N LYS A 22 -10.31 13.07 14.28
CA LYS A 22 -9.87 13.75 13.06
C LYS A 22 -9.68 12.65 12.04
N GLU A 23 -10.60 12.53 11.08
CA GLU A 23 -10.39 11.59 9.99
C GLU A 23 -9.06 11.93 9.31
N PRO A 24 -8.24 10.93 9.01
CA PRO A 24 -6.98 11.16 8.32
C PRO A 24 -7.28 11.89 7.01
N SER A 25 -6.51 12.93 6.77
CA SER A 25 -6.57 13.66 5.51
C SER A 25 -6.36 12.70 4.33
N GLU A 26 -6.88 13.04 3.17
CA GLU A 26 -6.73 12.22 1.97
C GLU A 26 -5.25 11.95 1.64
N MET A 27 -4.38 12.92 1.90
CA MET A 27 -2.93 12.75 1.77
C MET A 27 -2.36 11.74 2.78
N GLU A 28 -2.77 11.81 4.05
CA GLU A 28 -2.37 10.81 5.06
C GLU A 28 -2.80 9.40 4.64
N ARG A 29 -4.02 9.24 4.13
CA ARG A 29 -4.52 7.94 3.62
C ARG A 29 -3.75 7.44 2.41
N ILE A 30 -3.34 8.33 1.50
CA ILE A 30 -2.50 7.97 0.35
C ILE A 30 -1.12 7.52 0.84
N THR A 31 -0.53 8.21 1.81
CA THR A 31 0.77 7.82 2.36
C THR A 31 0.73 6.49 3.09
N GLU A 32 -0.34 6.22 3.85
CA GLU A 32 -0.58 4.92 4.49
C GLU A 32 -0.71 3.82 3.44
N THR A 33 -1.52 4.04 2.40
CA THR A 33 -1.69 3.07 1.31
C THR A 33 -0.36 2.77 0.60
N LEU A 34 0.49 3.78 0.40
CA LEU A 34 1.81 3.60 -0.20
C LEU A 34 2.76 2.82 0.71
N ALA A 35 2.72 3.06 2.02
CA ALA A 35 3.49 2.32 3.00
C ALA A 35 3.08 0.85 3.07
N ASP A 36 1.77 0.58 3.07
CA ASP A 36 1.22 -0.79 3.03
C ASP A 36 1.64 -1.51 1.75
N ALA A 37 1.63 -0.81 0.61
CA ALA A 37 2.05 -1.37 -0.66
C ALA A 37 3.55 -1.71 -0.69
N LEU A 38 4.40 -0.85 -0.09
CA LEU A 38 5.83 -1.12 0.07
C LEU A 38 6.07 -2.32 1.00
N ALA A 39 5.33 -2.42 2.10
CA ALA A 39 5.42 -3.55 3.01
C ALA A 39 5.03 -4.86 2.29
N ALA A 40 3.91 -4.86 1.57
CA ALA A 40 3.48 -6.01 0.77
C ALA A 40 4.52 -6.38 -0.31
N GLY A 41 5.13 -5.39 -0.98
CA GLY A 41 6.17 -5.65 -1.98
C GLY A 41 7.41 -6.31 -1.38
N ARG A 42 7.87 -5.83 -0.22
CA ARG A 42 9.00 -6.42 0.51
C ARG A 42 8.69 -7.83 1.02
N ASP A 43 7.51 -8.03 1.60
CA ASP A 43 7.03 -9.35 2.01
C ASP A 43 6.98 -10.34 0.84
N ALA A 44 6.65 -9.87 -0.37
CA ALA A 44 6.66 -10.68 -1.57
C ALA A 44 8.08 -11.09 -1.97
N ILE A 45 9.02 -10.14 -1.99
CA ILE A 45 10.44 -10.40 -2.29
C ILE A 45 11.06 -11.36 -1.28
N ASP A 46 10.83 -11.13 0.01
CA ASP A 46 11.33 -12.02 1.07
C ASP A 46 10.80 -13.45 0.87
N ALA A 47 9.50 -13.59 0.56
CA ALA A 47 8.93 -14.89 0.26
C ALA A 47 9.55 -15.53 -1.00
N ILE A 48 9.81 -14.76 -2.06
CA ILE A 48 10.46 -15.26 -3.28
C ILE A 48 11.88 -15.76 -2.98
N TYR A 49 12.68 -15.01 -2.22
CA TYR A 49 14.04 -15.43 -1.85
C TYR A 49 14.07 -16.68 -0.96
N THR A 50 13.00 -16.96 -0.21
CA THR A 50 12.91 -18.20 0.57
C THR A 50 12.54 -19.44 -0.24
N LEU A 51 12.03 -19.27 -1.47
CA LEU A 51 11.75 -20.40 -2.34
C LEU A 51 13.08 -21.04 -2.78
N PRO A 52 13.17 -22.39 -2.79
CA PRO A 52 14.32 -23.05 -3.40
C PRO A 52 14.42 -22.58 -4.86
N HIS A 53 15.66 -22.31 -5.31
CA HIS A 53 15.94 -21.81 -6.66
C HIS A 53 15.50 -22.85 -7.71
N CYS A 54 14.22 -22.83 -8.06
CA CYS A 54 13.55 -23.84 -8.87
C CYS A 54 12.89 -23.18 -10.08
N GLY A 55 13.62 -22.33 -10.79
CA GLY A 55 13.16 -21.71 -12.05
C GLY A 55 14.34 -21.25 -12.90
N PRO A 56 14.15 -21.04 -14.21
CA PRO A 56 15.22 -20.57 -15.08
C PRO A 56 15.77 -19.24 -14.57
N SER A 57 17.08 -18.98 -14.74
CA SER A 57 17.75 -17.72 -14.34
C SER A 57 17.21 -16.46 -15.05
N GLU A 58 16.10 -16.59 -15.75
CA GLU A 58 15.41 -15.57 -16.53
C GLU A 58 14.52 -14.68 -15.66
N LEU A 59 14.24 -15.06 -14.40
CA LEU A 59 13.49 -14.22 -13.44
C LEU A 59 14.38 -13.56 -12.39
N ASP A 60 15.61 -14.03 -12.21
CA ASP A 60 16.54 -13.50 -11.19
C ASP A 60 16.76 -12.00 -11.39
N GLN A 61 16.92 -11.56 -12.65
CA GLN A 61 17.08 -10.13 -12.96
C GLN A 61 15.84 -9.32 -12.56
N GLN A 62 14.64 -9.84 -12.79
CA GLN A 62 13.39 -9.15 -12.48
C GLN A 62 13.12 -9.13 -10.99
N ILE A 63 13.56 -10.15 -10.25
CA ILE A 63 13.52 -10.18 -8.79
C ILE A 63 14.47 -9.10 -8.24
N ASP A 64 15.71 -9.04 -8.75
CA ASP A 64 16.69 -8.02 -8.35
C ASP A 64 16.24 -6.60 -8.73
N ASP A 65 15.65 -6.41 -9.92
CA ASP A 65 15.10 -5.14 -10.35
C ASP A 65 13.94 -4.70 -9.44
N LEU A 66 13.06 -5.64 -9.08
CA LEU A 66 11.92 -5.38 -8.19
C LEU A 66 12.41 -5.00 -6.79
N ASP A 67 13.40 -5.72 -6.25
CA ASP A 67 13.99 -5.41 -4.95
C ASP A 67 14.64 -4.01 -4.96
N HIS A 68 15.44 -3.70 -5.98
CA HIS A 68 16.05 -2.39 -6.14
C HIS A 68 15.01 -1.25 -6.20
N GLN A 69 13.90 -1.47 -6.91
CA GLN A 69 12.81 -0.50 -7.00
C GLN A 69 12.11 -0.31 -5.65
N LEU A 70 11.95 -1.38 -4.86
CA LEU A 70 11.36 -1.33 -3.52
C LEU A 70 12.28 -0.63 -2.50
N GLU A 71 13.59 -0.86 -2.58
CA GLU A 71 14.59 -0.14 -1.78
C GLU A 71 14.59 1.36 -2.11
N ALA A 72 14.51 1.70 -3.39
CA ALA A 72 14.47 3.08 -3.87
C ALA A 72 13.09 3.76 -3.65
N ASN A 73 12.10 3.07 -3.07
CA ASN A 73 10.71 3.52 -2.91
C ASN A 73 10.04 3.95 -4.23
N GLN A 74 10.39 3.30 -5.35
CA GLN A 74 9.92 3.60 -6.70
C GLN A 74 8.64 2.84 -7.09
N LEU A 75 7.79 2.56 -6.11
CA LEU A 75 6.57 1.75 -6.28
C LEU A 75 5.57 2.35 -7.28
N LEU A 76 5.59 3.68 -7.50
CA LEU A 76 4.72 4.36 -8.46
C LEU A 76 5.31 4.43 -9.88
N SER A 77 6.52 3.90 -10.09
CA SER A 77 7.16 3.92 -11.41
C SER A 77 6.50 2.94 -12.39
N ASP A 78 6.55 3.28 -13.67
CA ASP A 78 6.14 2.39 -14.76
C ASP A 78 7.03 1.15 -14.84
N GLU A 79 8.25 1.26 -14.34
CA GLU A 79 9.21 0.15 -14.25
C GLU A 79 8.77 -0.87 -13.21
N PHE A 80 8.46 -0.41 -11.99
CA PHE A 80 7.89 -1.26 -10.93
C PHE A 80 6.68 -2.04 -11.42
N ARG A 81 5.70 -1.38 -12.04
CA ARG A 81 4.49 -2.05 -12.52
C ARG A 81 4.78 -3.08 -13.60
N ARG A 82 5.74 -2.80 -14.50
CA ARG A 82 6.16 -3.76 -15.53
C ARG A 82 6.86 -4.96 -14.91
N THR A 83 7.83 -4.75 -14.03
CA THR A 83 8.57 -5.82 -13.36
C THR A 83 7.63 -6.67 -12.51
N ALA A 84 6.77 -6.05 -11.70
CA ALA A 84 5.75 -6.76 -10.92
C ALA A 84 4.81 -7.59 -11.80
N MET A 85 4.36 -7.05 -12.94
CA MET A 85 3.48 -7.79 -13.85
C MET A 85 4.17 -8.99 -14.50
N ILE A 86 5.45 -8.85 -14.90
CA ILE A 86 6.24 -9.96 -15.44
C ILE A 86 6.36 -11.08 -14.39
N LEU A 87 6.71 -10.72 -13.16
CA LEU A 87 6.81 -11.68 -12.05
C LEU A 87 5.47 -12.34 -11.73
N LEU A 88 4.36 -11.59 -11.74
CA LEU A 88 3.02 -12.16 -11.54
C LEU A 88 2.59 -13.15 -12.63
N ILE A 89 3.11 -13.01 -13.86
CA ILE A 89 2.83 -13.94 -14.95
C ILE A 89 3.64 -15.24 -14.77
N HIS A 90 4.90 -15.12 -14.38
CA HIS A 90 5.83 -16.26 -14.41
C HIS A 90 6.00 -16.98 -13.07
N LEU A 91 5.81 -16.32 -11.92
CA LEU A 91 5.87 -16.97 -10.60
C LEU A 91 4.92 -18.18 -10.47
N PRO A 92 3.68 -18.16 -10.98
CA PRO A 92 2.80 -19.33 -10.95
C PRO A 92 3.30 -20.52 -11.77
N GLU A 93 4.14 -20.28 -12.78
CA GLU A 93 4.69 -21.29 -13.69
C GLU A 93 5.89 -22.02 -13.07
N ILE A 94 6.45 -21.51 -11.98
CA ILE A 94 7.56 -22.12 -11.25
C ILE A 94 7.07 -23.41 -10.57
N GLU A 95 7.71 -24.52 -10.93
CA GLU A 95 7.54 -25.81 -10.26
C GLU A 95 8.21 -25.75 -8.88
N VAL A 96 7.39 -25.79 -7.84
CA VAL A 96 7.83 -25.80 -6.44
C VAL A 96 7.42 -27.10 -5.77
N ALA A 97 8.19 -27.53 -4.77
CA ALA A 97 7.80 -28.68 -3.96
C ALA A 97 6.49 -28.38 -3.20
N ALA A 98 5.75 -29.43 -2.81
CA ALA A 98 4.46 -29.28 -2.13
C ALA A 98 4.58 -28.45 -0.83
N GLU A 99 5.72 -28.52 -0.15
CA GLU A 99 6.05 -27.76 1.05
C GLU A 99 6.26 -26.25 0.79
N ASP A 100 6.57 -25.86 -0.43
CA ASP A 100 6.86 -24.47 -0.83
C ASP A 100 5.69 -23.80 -1.58
N MET A 101 4.65 -24.57 -1.93
CA MET A 101 3.47 -24.04 -2.63
C MET A 101 2.81 -22.88 -1.87
N GLU A 102 2.67 -23.00 -0.55
CA GLU A 102 2.09 -21.94 0.29
C GLU A 102 2.94 -20.67 0.26
N THR A 103 4.27 -20.81 0.32
CA THR A 103 5.22 -19.69 0.25
C THR A 103 5.12 -18.98 -1.10
N ARG A 104 5.04 -19.74 -2.20
CA ARG A 104 4.88 -19.19 -3.55
C ARG A 104 3.54 -18.47 -3.69
N ASP A 105 2.44 -19.08 -3.25
CA ASP A 105 1.12 -18.47 -3.34
C ASP A 105 1.03 -17.22 -2.47
N ARG A 106 1.70 -17.21 -1.30
CA ARG A 106 1.86 -16.00 -0.46
C ARG A 106 2.63 -14.91 -1.21
N ALA A 107 3.76 -15.23 -1.84
CA ALA A 107 4.54 -14.27 -2.62
C ALA A 107 3.70 -13.63 -3.73
N ILE A 108 2.98 -14.45 -4.51
CA ILE A 108 2.09 -13.99 -5.58
C ILE A 108 1.00 -13.07 -5.03
N ASN A 109 0.36 -13.44 -3.93
CA ASN A 109 -0.69 -12.64 -3.31
C ASN A 109 -0.16 -11.28 -2.81
N GLN A 110 1.02 -11.27 -2.19
CA GLN A 110 1.62 -10.02 -1.70
C GLN A 110 2.06 -9.11 -2.84
N LEU A 111 2.61 -9.68 -3.92
CA LEU A 111 2.97 -8.92 -5.11
C LEU A 111 1.72 -8.33 -5.80
N HIS A 112 0.63 -9.09 -5.86
CA HIS A 112 -0.66 -8.59 -6.35
C HIS A 112 -1.18 -7.42 -5.50
N ASN A 113 -1.10 -7.53 -4.17
CA ASN A 113 -1.51 -6.46 -3.26
C ASN A 113 -0.68 -5.20 -3.48
N ALA A 114 0.65 -5.33 -3.53
CA ALA A 114 1.56 -4.23 -3.78
C ALA A 114 1.25 -3.53 -5.11
N ASN A 115 1.08 -4.29 -6.20
CA ASN A 115 0.78 -3.74 -7.53
C ASN A 115 -0.59 -3.05 -7.58
N ASN A 116 -1.62 -3.64 -6.97
CA ASN A 116 -2.96 -3.04 -6.93
C ASN A 116 -2.99 -1.74 -6.13
N MET A 117 -2.31 -1.71 -4.97
CA MET A 117 -2.21 -0.50 -4.15
C MET A 117 -1.39 0.59 -4.86
N ALA A 118 -0.28 0.22 -5.51
CA ALA A 118 0.52 1.13 -6.33
C ALA A 118 -0.32 1.78 -7.43
N GLN A 119 -1.07 0.97 -8.19
CA GLN A 119 -1.95 1.46 -9.26
C GLN A 119 -3.02 2.40 -8.70
N ARG A 120 -3.66 2.02 -7.59
CA ARG A 120 -4.67 2.86 -6.94
C ARG A 120 -4.12 4.22 -6.51
N VAL A 121 -2.92 4.25 -5.94
CA VAL A 121 -2.26 5.51 -5.56
C VAL A 121 -1.93 6.33 -6.80
N ALA A 122 -1.42 5.71 -7.87
CA ALA A 122 -1.15 6.40 -9.14
C ALA A 122 -2.42 7.02 -9.74
N ASP A 123 -3.55 6.31 -9.70
CA ASP A 123 -4.85 6.80 -10.18
C ASP A 123 -5.36 7.99 -9.35
N LEU A 124 -5.23 7.92 -8.02
CA LEU A 124 -5.61 9.01 -7.11
C LEU A 124 -4.78 10.27 -7.36
N VAL A 125 -3.45 10.13 -7.46
CA VAL A 125 -2.55 11.24 -7.77
C VAL A 125 -2.85 11.81 -9.16
N GLY A 126 -3.08 10.94 -10.15
CA GLY A 126 -3.46 11.35 -11.51
C GLY A 126 -4.78 12.14 -11.52
N ALA A 127 -5.79 11.70 -10.78
CA ALA A 127 -7.06 12.41 -10.65
C ALA A 127 -6.88 13.79 -10.01
N GLU A 128 -6.08 13.91 -8.95
CA GLU A 128 -5.82 15.20 -8.29
C GLU A 128 -5.12 16.19 -9.24
N VAL A 129 -4.14 15.72 -10.02
CA VAL A 129 -3.47 16.55 -11.03
C VAL A 129 -4.47 17.06 -12.09
N GLN A 130 -5.39 16.21 -12.55
CA GLN A 130 -6.43 16.60 -13.50
C GLN A 130 -7.39 17.64 -12.92
N ILE A 131 -7.82 17.47 -11.67
CA ILE A 131 -8.70 18.42 -10.96
C ILE A 131 -8.00 19.78 -10.83
N GLN A 132 -6.72 19.79 -10.46
CA GLN A 132 -5.95 21.03 -10.35
C GLN A 132 -5.80 21.74 -11.70
N ALA A 133 -5.59 21.00 -12.79
CA ALA A 133 -5.53 21.57 -14.14
C ALA A 133 -6.87 22.23 -14.54
N LEU A 134 -8.00 21.58 -14.26
CA LEU A 134 -9.33 22.15 -14.52
C LEU A 134 -9.59 23.42 -13.70
N ARG A 135 -9.20 23.44 -12.42
CA ARG A 135 -9.33 24.63 -11.56
C ARG A 135 -8.51 25.82 -12.07
N ARG A 136 -7.30 25.58 -12.57
CA ARG A 136 -6.44 26.63 -13.15
C ARG A 136 -7.01 27.21 -14.46
N ASN A 137 -7.76 26.42 -15.22
CA ASN A 137 -8.39 26.86 -16.48
C ASN A 137 -9.76 27.52 -16.30
N HIS A 138 -10.26 27.65 -15.06
CA HIS A 138 -11.54 28.29 -14.72
C HIS A 138 -11.35 29.59 -13.92
N ILE A 139 -10.12 30.10 -13.87
CA ILE A 139 -9.73 31.41 -13.33
C ILE A 139 -9.13 32.21 -14.50
#